data_AF-A0AB37WUZ7-F1
#
_entry.id   AF-A0AB37WUZ7-F1
#
_cell.length_a   1.000
_cell.length_b   1.000
_cell.length_c   1.000
_cell.angle_alpha   90.00
_cell.angle_beta   90.00
_cell.angle_gamma   90.00
#
_symmetry.space_group_name_H-M   'P 1'
#
loop_
_entity.id
_entity.type
_entity.pdbx_description
1 polymer ?
#
loop_
_entity_poly.entity_id
_entity_poly.type
_entity_poly.pdbx_seq_one_letter_code
_entity_poly.pdbx_strand_id
1 'polypeptide(L)'
;MEALSGAASGIAVVSLTIQLIQSVALVREFIQDVKGASKELQRLVGKLELLNALLDDAAKVLEQQSSLSGMHFPAPSMAIFKCLQDCEKSIQPLVDIVKKLSLPQSQSSWSTARLKSEIKLGLKAKEITTLETRIQHDIDLLTTNLSINQSGIL
;
A
#
# COMPACT_ATOMS: atom_id res chain seq x y z
N MET A 1 -2.34 -23.78 16.16
CA MET A 1 -2.99 -22.52 16.59
C MET A 1 -1.96 -21.46 17.04
N GLU A 2 -0.66 -21.62 16.75
CA GLU A 2 0.39 -20.75 17.30
C GLU A 2 1.05 -19.83 16.26
N ALA A 3 0.93 -20.14 14.96
CA ALA A 3 1.44 -19.28 13.88
C ALA A 3 0.71 -17.93 13.79
N LEU A 4 -0.54 -17.85 14.28
CA LEU A 4 -1.31 -16.61 14.33
C LEU A 4 -0.89 -15.69 15.50
N SER A 5 -0.37 -16.26 16.59
CA SER A 5 0.05 -15.52 17.78
C SER A 5 1.33 -14.73 17.54
N GLY A 6 2.29 -15.31 16.79
CA GLY A 6 3.52 -14.61 16.40
C GLY A 6 3.32 -13.54 15.32
N ALA A 7 2.40 -13.79 14.37
CA ALA A 7 2.11 -12.87 13.26
C ALA A 7 1.37 -11.59 13.69
N ALA A 8 0.69 -11.61 14.84
CA ALA A 8 -0.05 -10.48 15.38
C ALA A 8 0.69 -9.76 16.54
N SER A 9 2.00 -9.96 16.66
CA SER A 9 2.80 -9.10 17.54
C SER A 9 2.71 -7.65 17.05
N GLY A 10 2.53 -6.67 17.95
CA GLY A 10 2.40 -5.25 17.58
C GLY A 10 3.53 -4.76 16.66
N ILE A 11 4.75 -5.26 16.89
CA ILE A 11 5.94 -4.98 16.06
C ILE A 11 5.78 -5.48 14.62
N ALA A 12 5.23 -6.68 14.42
CA ALA A 12 5.02 -7.22 13.08
C ALA A 12 3.99 -6.41 12.29
N VAL A 13 2.91 -5.97 12.94
CA VAL A 13 1.87 -5.14 12.32
C VAL A 13 2.42 -3.76 11.92
N VAL A 14 3.23 -3.14 12.79
CA VAL A 14 3.93 -1.88 12.48
C VAL A 14 4.89 -2.07 11.30
N SER A 15 5.71 -3.13 11.32
CA SER A 15 6.69 -3.42 10.26
C SER A 15 6.02 -3.60 8.90
N LEU A 16 4.89 -4.33 8.85
CA LEU A 16 4.09 -4.49 7.64
C LEU A 16 3.57 -3.13 7.12
N THR A 17 3.08 -2.28 8.02
CA THR A 17 2.57 -0.95 7.66
C THR A 17 3.66 -0.10 7.02
N ILE A 18 4.86 -0.08 7.60
CA ILE A 18 6.02 0.65 7.07
C ILE A 18 6.43 0.13 5.69
N GLN A 19 6.50 -1.19 5.50
CA GLN A 19 6.83 -1.79 4.20
C GLN A 19 5.80 -1.44 3.12
N LEU A 20 4.52 -1.35 3.52
CA LEU A 20 3.45 -0.97 2.63
C LEU A 20 3.53 0.50 2.22
N ILE A 21 3.84 1.42 3.16
CA ILE A 21 4.11 2.84 2.87
C ILE A 21 5.21 2.97 1.82
N GLN A 22 6.32 2.27 2.01
CA GLN A 22 7.45 2.27 1.06
C GLN A 22 7.04 1.74 -0.32
N SER A 23 6.24 0.67 -0.36
CA SER A 23 5.75 0.06 -1.59
C SER A 23 4.79 0.99 -2.36
N VAL A 24 3.90 1.68 -1.64
CA VAL A 24 2.97 2.66 -2.20
C VAL A 24 3.74 3.87 -2.75
N ALA A 25 4.71 4.40 -2.00
CA ALA A 25 5.54 5.51 -2.43
C ALA A 25 6.31 5.18 -3.71
N LEU A 26 6.95 4.01 -3.78
CA LEU A 26 7.65 3.52 -4.96
C LEU A 26 6.76 3.50 -6.21
N VAL A 27 5.54 2.98 -6.08
CA VAL A 27 4.59 2.90 -7.20
C VAL A 27 4.12 4.28 -7.61
N ARG A 28 3.79 5.15 -6.64
CA ARG A 28 3.34 6.53 -6.88
C ARG A 28 4.39 7.32 -7.66
N GLU A 29 5.62 7.34 -7.17
CA GLU A 29 6.74 8.07 -7.77
C GLU A 29 7.01 7.58 -9.20
N PHE A 30 7.02 6.26 -9.40
CA PHE A 30 7.17 5.70 -10.73
C PHE A 30 6.08 6.18 -11.70
N ILE A 31 4.81 6.19 -11.29
CA ILE A 31 3.72 6.64 -12.17
C ILE A 31 3.80 8.16 -12.43
N GLN A 32 4.20 8.95 -11.44
CA GLN A 32 4.36 10.41 -11.55
C GLN A 32 5.47 10.79 -12.57
N ASP A 33 6.52 9.99 -12.67
CA ASP A 33 7.61 10.20 -13.64
C ASP A 33 7.20 9.89 -15.10
N VAL A 34 6.03 9.27 -15.31
CA VAL A 34 5.55 8.88 -16.65
C VAL A 34 4.91 10.07 -17.36
N LYS A 35 5.66 10.69 -18.28
CA LYS A 35 5.17 11.79 -19.12
C LYS A 35 3.94 11.37 -19.97
N GLY A 36 2.82 12.07 -19.76
CA GLY A 36 1.58 11.83 -20.49
C GLY A 36 0.91 10.52 -20.12
N ALA A 37 0.95 10.16 -18.83
CA ALA A 37 0.15 9.10 -18.23
C ALA A 37 -1.35 9.27 -18.56
N SER A 38 -2.06 8.15 -18.64
CA SER A 38 -3.51 8.19 -18.88
C SER A 38 -4.26 8.75 -17.68
N LYS A 39 -5.51 9.18 -17.88
CA LYS A 39 -6.35 9.69 -16.78
C LYS A 39 -6.58 8.63 -15.71
N GLU A 40 -6.64 7.36 -16.09
CA GLU A 40 -6.78 6.22 -15.19
C GLU A 40 -5.54 6.05 -14.29
N LEU A 41 -4.33 6.20 -14.84
CA LEU A 41 -3.11 6.17 -14.04
C LEU A 41 -3.03 7.35 -13.07
N GLN A 42 -3.47 8.54 -13.49
CA GLN A 42 -3.52 9.72 -12.62
C GLN A 42 -4.55 9.55 -11.49
N ARG A 43 -5.71 8.94 -11.77
CA ARG A 43 -6.69 8.56 -10.73
C ARG A 43 -6.10 7.54 -9.76
N LEU A 44 -5.39 6.53 -10.26
CA LEU A 44 -4.72 5.54 -9.44
C LEU A 44 -3.68 6.18 -8.52
N VAL A 45 -2.90 7.15 -9.00
CA VAL A 45 -1.97 7.94 -8.17
C VAL A 45 -2.71 8.61 -7.01
N GLY A 46 -3.84 9.26 -7.27
CA GLY A 46 -4.64 9.87 -6.20
C GLY A 46 -5.14 8.87 -5.15
N LYS A 47 -5.46 7.63 -5.56
CA LYS A 47 -5.81 6.55 -4.60
C LYS A 47 -4.60 6.08 -3.79
N LEU A 48 -3.44 5.96 -4.44
CA LEU A 48 -2.19 5.59 -3.77
C LEU A 48 -1.75 6.67 -2.77
N GLU A 49 -1.92 7.95 -3.09
CA GLU A 49 -1.67 9.06 -2.16
C GLU A 49 -2.57 8.99 -0.93
N LEU A 50 -3.87 8.75 -1.14
CA LEU A 50 -4.83 8.58 -0.03
C LEU A 50 -4.48 7.36 0.83
N LEU A 51 -4.15 6.23 0.21
CA LEU A 51 -3.74 5.03 0.92
C LEU A 51 -2.44 5.27 1.71
N ASN A 52 -1.46 5.97 1.16
CA ASN A 52 -0.22 6.31 1.87
C ASN A 52 -0.50 7.13 3.14
N ALA A 53 -1.35 8.15 3.03
CA ALA A 53 -1.70 8.99 4.18
C ALA A 53 -2.41 8.16 5.28
N LEU A 54 -3.33 7.26 4.89
CA LEU A 54 -4.00 6.36 5.83
C LEU A 54 -3.03 5.38 6.49
N LEU A 55 -2.04 4.88 5.75
CA LEU A 55 -1.01 3.99 6.30
C LEU A 55 -0.08 4.73 7.25
N ASP A 56 0.29 5.98 6.96
CA ASP A 56 1.07 6.83 7.88
C ASP A 56 0.31 7.05 9.20
N ASP A 57 -1.00 7.27 9.14
CA ASP A 57 -1.82 7.41 10.34
C ASP A 57 -2.00 6.07 11.07
N ALA A 58 -2.16 4.97 10.33
CA ALA A 58 -2.18 3.63 10.90
C ALA A 58 -0.87 3.33 11.65
N ALA A 59 0.29 3.65 11.06
CA ALA A 59 1.60 3.42 11.65
C ALA A 59 1.72 4.12 13.01
N LYS A 60 1.34 5.40 13.10
CA LYS A 60 1.37 6.16 14.36
C LYS A 60 0.50 5.51 15.44
N VAL A 61 -0.72 5.12 15.10
CA VAL A 61 -1.63 4.45 16.04
C VAL A 61 -1.03 3.14 16.50
N LEU A 62 -0.59 2.29 15.56
CA LEU A 62 -0.06 0.95 15.85
C LEU A 62 1.25 1.01 16.66
N GLU A 63 2.14 1.96 16.36
CA GLU A 63 3.35 2.22 17.13
C GLU A 63 3.03 2.62 18.57
N GLN A 64 2.02 3.46 18.76
CA GLN A 64 1.53 3.83 20.08
C GLN A 64 0.98 2.60 20.83
N GLN A 65 0.12 1.78 20.20
CA GLN A 65 -0.41 0.58 20.86
C GLN A 65 0.70 -0.41 21.21
N SER A 66 1.68 -0.57 20.31
CA SER A 66 2.83 -1.44 20.52
C SER A 66 3.71 -0.95 21.67
N SER A 67 3.97 0.36 21.75
CA SER A 67 4.81 0.97 22.79
C SER A 67 4.14 0.95 24.18
N LEU A 68 2.81 0.96 24.23
CA LEU A 68 2.04 0.90 25.46
C LEU A 68 1.58 -0.53 25.82
N SER A 69 2.00 -1.52 25.03
CA SER A 69 1.68 -2.93 25.28
C SER A 69 2.29 -3.37 26.62
N GLY A 70 1.42 -3.57 27.62
CA GLY A 70 1.82 -3.85 29.01
C GLY A 70 1.23 -2.88 30.04
N MET A 71 0.71 -1.72 29.63
CA MET A 71 0.04 -0.75 30.50
C MET A 71 -1.50 -0.83 30.42
N HIS A 72 -2.05 -2.04 30.27
CA HIS A 72 -3.49 -2.28 29.97
C HIS A 72 -4.01 -1.62 28.68
N PHE A 73 -3.11 -1.15 27.81
CA PHE A 73 -3.48 -0.59 26.52
C PHE A 73 -3.85 -1.71 25.54
N PRO A 74 -4.96 -1.60 24.78
CA PRO A 74 -5.40 -2.66 23.89
C PRO A 74 -4.39 -2.86 22.75
N ALA A 75 -4.10 -4.13 22.45
CA ALA A 75 -3.33 -4.48 21.27
C ALA A 75 -4.12 -4.13 19.99
N PRO A 76 -3.44 -3.92 18.85
CA PRO A 76 -4.11 -3.73 17.57
C PRO A 76 -5.07 -4.88 17.26
N SER A 77 -6.26 -4.55 16.75
CA SER A 77 -7.20 -5.57 16.32
C SER A 77 -6.62 -6.41 15.17
N MET A 78 -6.90 -7.72 15.19
CA MET A 78 -6.51 -8.64 14.11
C MET A 78 -7.11 -8.23 12.76
N ALA A 79 -8.24 -7.52 12.77
CA ALA A 79 -8.88 -6.99 11.57
C ALA A 79 -7.99 -5.95 10.86
N ILE A 80 -7.28 -5.09 11.60
CA ILE A 80 -6.32 -4.16 11.00
C ILE A 80 -5.19 -4.92 10.32
N PHE A 81 -4.60 -5.90 11.01
CA PHE A 81 -3.53 -6.71 10.42
C PHE A 81 -3.99 -7.36 9.11
N LYS A 82 -5.22 -7.89 9.08
CA LYS A 82 -5.81 -8.48 7.89
C LYS A 82 -6.01 -7.46 6.77
N CYS A 83 -6.52 -6.26 7.09
CA CYS A 83 -6.66 -5.16 6.12
C CYS A 83 -5.31 -4.76 5.52
N LEU A 84 -4.25 -4.65 6.33
CA LEU A 84 -2.91 -4.31 5.85
C LEU A 84 -2.35 -5.37 4.89
N GLN A 85 -2.54 -6.66 5.21
CA GLN A 85 -2.15 -7.76 4.31
C GLN A 85 -2.93 -7.73 2.99
N ASP A 86 -4.19 -7.34 3.02
CA ASP A 86 -5.01 -7.28 1.81
C ASP A 86 -4.65 -6.05 0.96
N CYS A 87 -4.32 -4.91 1.58
CA CYS A 87 -3.69 -3.76 0.90
C CYS A 87 -2.38 -4.16 0.20
N GLU A 88 -1.50 -4.88 0.89
CA GLU A 88 -0.23 -5.38 0.33
C GLU A 88 -0.49 -6.22 -0.92
N LYS A 89 -1.42 -7.18 -0.86
CA LYS A 89 -1.78 -8.01 -2.02
C LYS A 89 -2.35 -7.22 -3.18
N SER A 90 -3.14 -6.18 -2.90
CA SER A 90 -3.72 -5.32 -3.95
C SER A 90 -2.66 -4.47 -4.64
N ILE A 91 -1.63 -4.02 -3.90
CA ILE A 91 -0.54 -3.19 -4.43
C ILE A 91 0.55 -4.03 -5.11
N GLN A 92 0.76 -5.28 -4.68
CA GLN A 92 1.84 -6.15 -5.17
C GLN A 92 1.96 -6.23 -6.69
N PRO A 93 0.86 -6.36 -7.49
CA PRO A 93 0.96 -6.38 -8.95
C PRO A 93 1.58 -5.10 -9.53
N LEU A 94 1.30 -3.94 -8.93
CA LEU A 94 1.90 -2.67 -9.35
C LEU A 94 3.38 -2.63 -8.98
N VAL A 95 3.74 -3.09 -7.79
CA VAL A 95 5.13 -3.18 -7.34
C VAL A 95 5.95 -4.08 -8.27
N ASP A 96 5.40 -5.23 -8.68
CA ASP A 96 6.07 -6.16 -9.58
C ASP A 96 6.30 -5.55 -10.96
N ILE A 97 5.33 -4.78 -11.47
CA ILE A 97 5.46 -4.04 -12.73
C ILE A 97 6.56 -2.97 -12.61
N VAL A 98 6.54 -2.16 -11.55
CA VAL A 98 7.57 -1.12 -11.32
C VAL A 98 8.95 -1.75 -11.22
N LYS A 99 9.11 -2.82 -10.43
CA LYS A 99 10.39 -3.54 -10.31
C LYS A 99 10.86 -4.07 -11.65
N LYS A 100 9.98 -4.70 -12.43
CA LYS A 100 10.32 -5.22 -13.77
C LYS A 100 10.80 -4.12 -14.72
N LEU A 101 10.20 -2.93 -14.65
CA LEU A 101 10.52 -1.80 -15.52
C LEU A 101 11.73 -0.99 -15.03
N SER A 102 12.04 -1.03 -13.73
CA SER A 102 13.19 -0.34 -13.13
C SER A 102 14.49 -1.15 -13.13
N LEU A 103 14.46 -2.42 -13.58
CA LEU A 103 15.68 -3.23 -13.70
C LEU A 103 16.62 -2.65 -14.77
N PRO A 104 17.93 -2.49 -14.48
CA PRO A 104 18.90 -1.97 -15.44
C PRO A 104 19.12 -2.99 -16.57
N GLN A 105 18.31 -2.90 -17.63
CA GLN A 105 18.69 -3.48 -18.91
C GLN A 105 19.81 -2.64 -19.49
N SER A 106 21.03 -3.19 -19.46
CA SER A 106 22.19 -2.87 -20.28
C SER A 106 22.00 -1.68 -21.26
N GLN A 107 22.61 -0.55 -20.89
CA GLN A 107 23.07 0.55 -21.73
C GLN A 107 22.02 1.38 -22.52
N SER A 108 22.19 2.70 -22.35
CA SER A 108 21.60 3.82 -23.10
C SER A 108 20.18 4.24 -22.72
N SER A 109 20.07 5.39 -22.05
CA SER A 109 18.94 6.33 -22.08
C SER A 109 17.58 5.69 -22.38
N TRP A 110 17.02 4.94 -21.41
CA TRP A 110 15.66 4.44 -21.51
C TRP A 110 14.72 5.63 -21.66
N SER A 111 14.26 5.91 -22.88
CA SER A 111 13.40 7.06 -23.12
C SER A 111 12.10 6.88 -22.34
N THR A 112 11.62 7.94 -21.72
CA THR A 112 10.29 7.99 -21.07
C THR A 112 9.18 7.53 -22.01
N ALA A 113 9.39 7.65 -23.33
CA ALA A 113 8.49 7.11 -24.36
C ALA A 113 8.45 5.58 -24.40
N ARG A 114 9.58 4.89 -24.17
CA ARG A 114 9.63 3.42 -24.08
C ARG A 114 9.02 2.92 -22.78
N LEU A 115 9.27 3.61 -21.65
CA LEU A 115 8.60 3.33 -20.38
C LEU A 115 7.08 3.50 -20.51
N LYS A 116 6.64 4.58 -21.15
CA LYS A 116 5.22 4.83 -21.47
C LYS A 116 4.62 3.74 -22.35
N SER A 117 5.36 3.26 -23.35
CA SER A 117 4.92 2.15 -24.21
C SER A 117 4.77 0.86 -23.40
N GLU A 118 5.75 0.50 -22.57
CA GLU A 118 5.72 -0.69 -21.73
C GLU A 118 4.61 -0.62 -20.68
N ILE A 119 4.38 0.54 -20.05
CA ILE A 119 3.23 0.76 -19.15
C ILE A 119 1.92 0.62 -19.91
N LYS A 120 1.82 1.20 -21.11
CA LYS A 120 0.62 1.07 -21.95
C LYS A 120 0.39 -0.38 -22.41
N LEU A 121 1.46 -1.17 -22.56
CA LEU A 121 1.41 -2.58 -22.93
C LEU A 121 1.12 -3.50 -21.72
N GLY A 122 1.61 -3.13 -20.53
CA GLY A 122 1.52 -3.92 -19.29
C GLY A 122 0.35 -3.55 -18.36
N LEU A 123 -0.21 -2.35 -18.51
CA LEU A 123 -1.37 -1.86 -17.74
C LEU A 123 -2.44 -1.36 -18.71
N LYS A 124 -3.34 -2.26 -19.10
CA LYS A 124 -4.54 -1.89 -19.88
C LYS A 124 -5.48 -1.08 -19.00
N ALA A 125 -6.26 -0.17 -19.60
CA ALA A 125 -7.22 0.67 -18.86
C ALA A 125 -8.16 -0.16 -17.96
N LYS A 126 -8.59 -1.34 -18.41
CA LYS A 126 -9.42 -2.26 -17.60
C LYS A 126 -8.67 -2.79 -16.36
N GLU A 127 -7.38 -3.08 -16.48
CA GLU A 127 -6.55 -3.55 -15.37
C GLU A 127 -6.32 -2.43 -14.36
N ILE A 128 -6.05 -1.21 -14.84
CA ILE A 128 -5.92 -0.02 -13.98
C ILE A 128 -7.22 0.23 -13.21
N THR A 129 -8.38 0.22 -13.87
CA THR A 129 -9.67 0.38 -13.19
C THR A 129 -9.93 -0.74 -12.18
N THR A 130 -9.54 -1.97 -12.48
CA THR A 130 -9.68 -3.09 -11.54
C THR A 130 -8.82 -2.88 -10.29
N LEU A 131 -7.58 -2.43 -10.47
CA LEU A 131 -6.68 -2.09 -9.37
C LEU A 131 -7.20 -0.91 -8.56
N GLU A 132 -7.72 0.12 -9.22
CA GLU A 132 -8.31 1.28 -8.55
C GLU A 132 -9.49 0.87 -7.66
N THR A 133 -10.40 0.02 -8.16
CA THR A 133 -11.54 -0.48 -7.38
C THR A 133 -11.08 -1.30 -6.17
N ARG A 134 -10.04 -2.12 -6.32
CA ARG A 134 -9.48 -2.91 -5.20
C ARG A 134 -8.84 -2.01 -4.15
N ILE A 135 -8.01 -1.07 -4.57
CA ILE A 135 -7.36 -0.12 -3.66
C ILE A 135 -8.40 0.74 -2.95
N GLN A 136 -9.47 1.18 -3.63
CA GLN A 136 -10.56 1.90 -2.99
C GLN A 136 -11.25 1.05 -1.93
N HIS A 137 -11.55 -0.21 -2.23
CA HIS A 137 -12.15 -1.13 -1.26
C HIS A 137 -11.26 -1.32 -0.03
N ASP A 138 -9.95 -1.46 -0.24
CA ASP A 138 -8.98 -1.61 0.84
C ASP A 138 -8.88 -0.34 1.70
N ILE A 139 -8.91 0.85 1.08
CA ILE A 139 -9.00 2.14 1.77
C ILE A 139 -10.23 2.21 2.68
N ASP A 140 -11.40 1.81 2.16
CA ASP A 140 -12.66 1.86 2.90
C ASP A 140 -12.62 0.90 4.10
N LEU A 141 -12.11 -0.32 3.90
CA LEU A 141 -11.95 -1.31 4.96
C LEU A 141 -10.93 -0.87 6.02
N LEU A 142 -9.76 -0.38 5.61
CA LEU A 142 -8.73 0.08 6.54
C LEU A 142 -9.22 1.27 7.37
N THR A 143 -9.86 2.25 6.74
CA THR A 143 -10.46 3.42 7.42
C THR A 143 -11.48 2.99 8.46
N THR A 144 -12.37 2.07 8.09
CA THR A 144 -13.41 1.55 8.99
C THR A 144 -12.78 0.82 10.19
N ASN A 145 -11.82 -0.07 9.95
CA ASN A 145 -11.21 -0.86 11.02
C ASN A 145 -10.28 -0.03 11.91
N LEU A 146 -9.61 0.99 11.38
CA LEU A 146 -8.86 1.95 12.19
C LEU A 146 -9.78 2.76 13.10
N SER A 147 -10.93 3.21 12.59
CA SER A 147 -11.91 3.95 13.38
C SER A 147 -12.47 3.10 14.52
N ILE A 148 -12.84 1.84 14.23
CA ILE A 148 -13.29 0.88 15.25
C ILE A 148 -12.20 0.63 16.30
N ASN A 149 -10.95 0.43 15.86
CA ASN A 149 -9.84 0.19 16.77
C ASN A 149 -9.55 1.40 17.67
N GLN A 150 -9.59 2.62 17.12
CA GLN A 150 -9.44 3.85 17.89
C GLN A 150 -10.58 4.05 18.89
N SER A 151 -11.82 3.68 18.55
CA SER A 151 -12.95 3.73 19.49
C SER A 151 -12.81 2.77 20.67
N GLY A 152 -11.98 1.73 20.55
CA GLY A 152 -11.64 0.83 21.66
C GLY A 152 -10.44 1.31 22.50
N ILE A 153 -9.77 2.39 22.09
CA ILE A 153 -8.64 3.02 22.81
C ILE A 153 -9.14 4.16 23.71
N LEU A 154 -10.18 4.90 23.28
CA LEU A 154 -10.81 6.01 24.01
C LEU A 154 -11.78 5.52 25.08
#